data_AF-A0A0F9FXJ8-F1
#
_entry.id   AF-A0A0F9FXJ8-F1
#
_cell.length_a   1.000
_cell.length_b   1.000
_cell.length_c   1.000
_cell.angle_alpha   90.00
_cell.angle_beta   90.00
_cell.angle_gamma   90.00
#
_symmetry.space_group_name_H-M   'P 1'
#
loop_
_entity.id
_entity.type
_entity.pdbx_description
1 polymer ?
#
loop_
_entity_poly.entity_id
_entity_poly.type
_entity_poly.pdbx_seq_one_letter_code
_entity_poly.pdbx_strand_id
1 'polypeptide(L)'
;VWDDIRVDALATKIGPLKQPTFSQFADDGAGSTGVFTYMFADNAEEQVFFGVLIPHGYKLGSNLQPHVHWSPQTTDTGQVDWFLEYTIANLNGTFGNTATIIMSDNGDGTINKHQIAETDVIDGSSLTLASKLICRLYRDGGQGTDNLTGDAALLEFDIHFEQDTIGSHEEYVK
;
A
#
# COMPACT_ATOMS: atom_id res chain seq x y z
N VAL A 1 -7.64 -16.91 -11.84
CA VAL A 1 -6.88 -17.14 -10.59
C VAL A 1 -6.47 -15.78 -10.05
N TRP A 2 -5.96 -15.70 -8.83
CA TRP A 2 -5.56 -14.42 -8.24
C TRP A 2 -4.05 -14.41 -8.00
N ASP A 3 -3.45 -13.23 -8.13
CA ASP A 3 -2.03 -12.98 -7.91
C ASP A 3 -1.83 -11.53 -7.42
N ASP A 4 -0.65 -11.23 -6.90
CA ASP A 4 -0.35 -9.98 -6.20
C ASP A 4 0.86 -9.26 -6.78
N ILE A 5 0.70 -7.96 -7.05
CA ILE A 5 1.84 -7.07 -7.22
C ILE A 5 2.24 -6.58 -5.83
N ARG A 6 3.51 -6.77 -5.43
CA ARG A 6 3.97 -6.44 -4.08
C ARG A 6 5.05 -5.37 -4.07
N VAL A 7 4.93 -4.44 -3.13
CA VAL A 7 5.89 -3.39 -2.82
C VAL A 7 6.15 -3.42 -1.31
N ASP A 8 7.28 -4.03 -0.95
CA ASP A 8 7.75 -4.06 0.43
C ASP A 8 7.96 -2.64 0.98
N ALA A 9 7.62 -2.41 2.25
CA ALA A 9 7.77 -1.10 2.90
C ALA A 9 9.18 -0.54 2.72
N LEU A 10 10.21 -1.37 2.85
CA LEU A 10 11.62 -0.98 2.77
C LEU A 10 12.10 -0.71 1.34
N ALA A 11 11.34 -1.11 0.33
CA ALA A 11 11.61 -0.78 -1.08
C ALA A 11 11.08 0.61 -1.49
N THR A 12 10.26 1.24 -0.65
CA THR A 12 9.69 2.56 -0.91
C THR A 12 10.70 3.69 -0.74
N LYS A 13 10.36 4.89 -1.25
CA LYS A 13 11.15 6.11 -1.08
C LYS A 13 10.47 7.06 -0.10
N ILE A 14 11.27 7.62 0.81
CA ILE A 14 10.86 8.71 1.70
C ILE A 14 11.25 10.05 1.07
N GLY A 15 10.29 10.97 1.01
CA GLY A 15 10.52 12.35 0.56
C GLY A 15 11.17 13.24 1.63
N PRO A 16 11.47 14.51 1.33
CA PRO A 16 12.07 15.43 2.29
C PRO A 16 11.11 15.97 3.36
N LEU A 17 9.80 15.74 3.21
CA LEU A 17 8.75 16.21 4.10
C LEU A 17 7.86 15.04 4.50
N LYS A 18 7.20 15.14 5.67
CA LYS A 18 6.21 14.16 6.15
C LYS A 18 6.80 12.74 6.21
N GLN A 19 7.97 12.63 6.83
CA GLN A 19 8.73 11.38 6.87
C GLN A 19 8.17 10.49 7.97
N PRO A 20 7.80 9.23 7.68
CA PRO A 20 7.56 8.28 8.75
C PRO A 20 8.86 7.98 9.49
N THR A 21 8.73 7.52 10.73
CA THR A 21 9.89 7.20 11.56
C THR A 21 10.39 5.80 11.24
N PHE A 22 11.66 5.65 10.82
CA PHE A 22 12.28 4.33 10.71
C PHE A 22 12.76 3.87 12.10
N SER A 23 12.07 2.91 12.70
CA SER A 23 12.36 2.43 14.06
C SER A 23 12.24 0.91 14.17
N GLN A 24 12.70 0.39 15.32
CA GLN A 24 12.72 -1.04 15.60
C GLN A 24 11.28 -1.55 15.74
N PHE A 25 10.94 -2.57 14.97
CA PHE A 25 9.66 -3.28 15.04
C PHE A 25 9.68 -4.41 16.07
N ALA A 26 10.75 -5.19 16.11
CA ALA A 26 10.93 -6.27 17.08
C ALA A 26 12.40 -6.63 17.28
N ASP A 27 12.73 -7.26 18.40
CA ASP A 27 14.02 -7.89 18.68
C ASP A 27 13.83 -9.25 19.36
N ASP A 28 14.93 -9.90 19.72
CA ASP A 28 14.94 -11.19 20.42
C ASP A 28 14.77 -11.07 21.95
N GLY A 29 14.56 -9.87 22.49
CA GLY A 29 14.53 -9.59 23.92
C GLY A 29 15.83 -9.89 24.66
N ALA A 30 16.92 -10.19 23.94
CA ALA A 30 18.20 -10.67 24.47
C ALA A 30 19.40 -9.87 23.93
N GLY A 31 19.16 -8.66 23.41
CA GLY A 31 20.19 -7.70 23.02
C GLY A 31 20.58 -7.74 21.54
N SER A 32 19.81 -8.43 20.68
CA SER A 32 19.96 -8.25 19.23
C SER A 32 19.62 -6.81 18.80
N THR A 33 20.13 -6.41 17.64
CA THR A 33 19.77 -5.12 17.03
C THR A 33 18.29 -5.07 16.63
N GLY A 34 17.66 -6.22 16.36
CA GLY A 34 16.27 -6.31 15.93
C GLY A 34 16.06 -6.05 14.44
N VAL A 35 14.78 -5.98 14.07
CA VAL A 35 14.28 -5.68 12.72
C VAL A 35 13.54 -4.34 12.76
N PHE A 36 13.53 -3.62 11.63
CA PHE A 36 13.05 -2.25 11.55
C PHE A 36 12.10 -2.07 10.38
N THR A 37 11.14 -1.16 10.54
CA THR A 37 10.28 -0.70 9.45
C THR A 37 9.87 0.76 9.69
N TYR A 38 9.04 1.30 8.80
CA TYR A 38 8.48 2.64 8.92
C TYR A 38 7.25 2.65 9.81
N MET A 39 7.29 3.47 10.85
CA MET A 39 6.19 3.78 11.76
C MET A 39 5.52 5.07 11.31
N PHE A 40 4.19 5.00 11.15
CA PHE A 40 3.35 6.13 10.79
C PHE A 40 2.60 6.65 12.01
N ALA A 41 2.87 7.89 12.39
CA ALA A 41 2.33 8.54 13.58
C ALA A 41 0.81 8.75 13.52
N ASP A 42 0.18 8.88 14.69
CA ASP A 42 -1.26 9.11 14.87
C ASP A 42 -1.67 10.59 14.90
N ASN A 43 -0.71 11.50 14.74
CA ASN A 43 -0.92 12.94 14.91
C ASN A 43 -0.26 13.78 13.80
N ALA A 44 0.14 13.14 12.71
CA ALA A 44 0.78 13.78 11.57
C ALA A 44 0.44 13.04 10.27
N GLU A 45 0.48 13.79 9.17
CA GLU A 45 0.55 13.18 7.84
C GLU A 45 2.00 12.72 7.57
N GLU A 46 2.16 11.43 7.29
CA GLU A 46 3.43 10.80 6.93
C GLU A 46 3.26 9.93 5.68
N GLN A 47 4.29 9.87 4.83
CA GLN A 47 4.14 9.39 3.46
C GLN A 47 5.38 8.66 2.91
N VAL A 48 5.14 7.73 1.99
CA VAL A 48 6.14 7.05 1.15
C VAL A 48 5.72 7.04 -0.32
N PHE A 49 6.68 6.85 -1.21
CA PHE A 49 6.50 6.91 -2.66
C PHE A 49 7.05 5.67 -3.35
N PHE A 50 6.35 5.18 -4.37
CA PHE A 50 6.77 4.04 -5.18
C PHE A 50 6.05 4.05 -6.54
N GLY A 51 6.37 3.09 -7.40
CA GLY A 51 5.68 2.94 -8.69
C GLY A 51 5.47 1.48 -9.04
N VAL A 52 4.31 1.17 -9.58
CA VAL A 52 3.86 -0.19 -9.91
C VAL A 52 3.71 -0.34 -11.42
N LEU A 53 3.97 -1.52 -11.97
CA LEU A 53 3.66 -1.87 -13.36
C LEU A 53 2.68 -3.05 -13.36
N ILE A 54 1.58 -2.93 -14.09
CA ILE A 54 0.59 -4.00 -14.24
C ILE A 54 1.20 -5.15 -15.06
N PRO A 55 1.22 -6.39 -14.52
CA PRO A 55 1.89 -7.51 -15.14
C PRO A 55 1.11 -8.07 -16.33
N HIS A 56 1.79 -8.87 -17.14
CA HIS A 56 1.20 -9.45 -18.35
C HIS A 56 0.17 -10.55 -18.04
N GLY A 57 0.18 -11.08 -16.80
CA GLY A 57 -0.82 -12.03 -16.31
C GLY A 57 -2.18 -11.39 -16.00
N TYR A 58 -2.25 -10.08 -15.82
CA TYR A 58 -3.48 -9.37 -15.48
C TYR A 58 -4.61 -9.57 -16.48
N LYS A 59 -5.80 -9.95 -16.01
CA LYS A 59 -7.03 -10.07 -16.79
C LYS A 59 -7.55 -8.68 -17.14
N LEU A 60 -7.43 -8.32 -18.42
CA LEU A 60 -7.83 -7.01 -18.93
C LEU A 60 -9.28 -6.65 -18.54
N GLY A 61 -9.48 -5.42 -18.08
CA GLY A 61 -10.80 -4.91 -17.69
C GLY A 61 -11.27 -5.32 -16.29
N SER A 62 -10.51 -6.16 -15.56
CA SER A 62 -10.83 -6.53 -14.18
C SER A 62 -10.33 -5.51 -13.17
N ASN A 63 -11.05 -5.31 -12.08
CA ASN A 63 -10.65 -4.34 -11.06
C ASN A 63 -9.37 -4.76 -10.33
N LEU A 64 -8.60 -3.77 -9.90
CA LEU A 64 -7.45 -3.97 -9.02
C LEU A 64 -7.87 -3.72 -7.57
N GLN A 65 -7.36 -4.53 -6.64
CA GLN A 65 -7.70 -4.47 -5.22
C GLN A 65 -6.44 -4.13 -4.40
N PRO A 66 -6.19 -2.84 -4.13
CA PRO A 66 -5.04 -2.42 -3.33
C PRO A 66 -5.24 -2.74 -1.85
N HIS A 67 -4.18 -3.19 -1.20
CA HIS A 67 -4.14 -3.45 0.23
C HIS A 67 -2.89 -2.87 0.87
N VAL A 68 -2.99 -2.62 2.18
CA VAL A 68 -1.84 -2.29 3.02
C VAL A 68 -1.74 -3.34 4.12
N HIS A 69 -0.65 -4.09 4.09
CA HIS A 69 -0.23 -4.89 5.23
C HIS A 69 0.42 -3.98 6.25
N TRP A 70 -0.13 -3.97 7.46
CA TRP A 70 0.30 -3.10 8.55
C TRP A 70 0.30 -3.83 9.88
N SER A 71 0.78 -3.15 10.93
CA SER A 71 0.71 -3.68 12.29
C SER A 71 0.56 -2.57 13.33
N PRO A 72 -0.39 -2.68 14.28
CA PRO A 72 -0.54 -1.70 15.34
C PRO A 72 0.65 -1.78 16.31
N GLN A 73 1.17 -0.62 16.72
CA GLN A 73 2.23 -0.52 17.74
C GLN A 73 1.67 -0.15 19.12
N THR A 74 0.34 -0.23 19.27
CA THR A 74 -0.39 -0.05 20.53
C THR A 74 -1.47 -1.13 20.68
N THR A 75 -2.14 -1.15 21.83
CA THR A 75 -3.33 -1.99 22.05
C THR A 75 -4.64 -1.25 21.76
N ASP A 76 -4.56 -0.12 21.03
CA ASP A 76 -5.75 0.62 20.63
C ASP A 76 -6.53 -0.14 19.56
N THR A 77 -7.85 0.06 19.53
CA THR A 77 -8.76 -0.58 18.57
C THR A 77 -9.44 0.41 17.64
N GLY A 78 -8.91 1.63 17.56
CA GLY A 78 -9.35 2.64 16.61
C GLY A 78 -9.04 2.23 15.16
N GLN A 79 -9.69 2.91 14.23
CA GLN A 79 -9.51 2.76 12.80
C GLN A 79 -8.26 3.52 12.34
N VAL A 80 -7.41 2.85 11.56
CA VAL A 80 -6.34 3.48 10.78
C VAL A 80 -6.82 3.68 9.35
N ASP A 81 -6.49 4.83 8.77
CA ASP A 81 -6.79 5.12 7.36
C ASP A 81 -5.49 5.31 6.56
N TRP A 82 -5.28 4.41 5.60
CA TRP A 82 -4.20 4.49 4.63
C TRP A 82 -4.72 5.03 3.30
N PHE A 83 -4.11 6.10 2.82
CA PHE A 83 -4.48 6.76 1.59
C PHE A 83 -3.49 6.43 0.49
N LEU A 84 -4.00 5.89 -0.63
CA LEU A 84 -3.23 5.73 -1.85
C LEU A 84 -3.62 6.85 -2.83
N GLU A 85 -2.73 7.82 -2.99
CA GLU A 85 -2.81 8.77 -4.10
C GLU A 85 -1.98 8.23 -5.28
N TYR A 86 -2.58 8.17 -6.47
CA TYR A 86 -1.92 7.63 -7.65
C TYR A 86 -2.28 8.39 -8.92
N THR A 87 -1.37 8.34 -9.89
CA THR A 87 -1.69 8.59 -11.31
C THR A 87 -1.34 7.35 -12.12
N ILE A 88 -2.10 7.10 -13.18
CA ILE A 88 -2.00 5.89 -13.99
C ILE A 88 -2.01 6.24 -15.48
N ALA A 89 -1.23 5.50 -16.27
CA ALA A 89 -1.26 5.57 -17.72
C ALA A 89 -1.04 4.18 -18.34
N ASN A 90 -1.79 3.88 -19.40
CA ASN A 90 -1.49 2.77 -20.31
C ASN A 90 -0.17 3.04 -21.05
N LEU A 91 0.43 2.01 -21.62
CA LEU A 91 1.61 2.16 -22.46
C LEU A 91 1.36 3.17 -23.61
N ASN A 92 2.30 4.09 -23.83
CA ASN A 92 2.17 5.23 -24.77
C ASN A 92 1.01 6.21 -24.46
N GLY A 93 0.35 6.06 -23.32
CA GLY A 93 -0.64 7.00 -22.80
C GLY A 93 0.02 8.20 -22.12
N THR A 94 -0.83 9.14 -21.68
CA THR A 94 -0.40 10.30 -20.88
C THR A 94 -0.94 10.14 -19.46
N PHE A 95 -0.09 10.39 -18.46
CA PHE A 95 -0.52 10.44 -17.07
C PHE A 95 -1.47 11.63 -16.85
N GLY A 96 -2.63 11.35 -16.27
CA GLY A 96 -3.61 12.37 -15.89
C GLY A 96 -3.35 12.94 -14.51
N ASN A 97 -4.36 13.67 -14.00
CA ASN A 97 -4.41 14.09 -12.60
C ASN A 97 -4.39 12.87 -11.66
N THR A 98 -3.99 13.09 -10.41
CA THR A 98 -4.05 12.06 -9.38
C THR A 98 -5.48 11.76 -8.95
N ALA A 99 -5.71 10.53 -8.51
CA ALA A 99 -6.88 10.08 -7.77
C ALA A 99 -6.43 9.53 -6.41
N THR A 100 -7.33 9.52 -5.43
CA THR A 100 -7.06 9.01 -4.09
C THR A 100 -8.12 8.01 -3.67
N ILE A 101 -7.69 6.88 -3.12
CA ILE A 101 -8.54 5.89 -2.44
C ILE A 101 -8.08 5.71 -0.99
N ILE A 102 -8.95 5.19 -0.13
CA ILE A 102 -8.71 5.06 1.32
C ILE A 102 -8.93 3.61 1.75
N MET A 103 -7.87 2.94 2.21
CA MET A 103 -7.88 1.59 2.78
C MET A 103 -7.91 1.70 4.30
N SER A 104 -8.90 1.08 4.93
CA SER A 104 -9.14 1.24 6.38
C SER A 104 -9.17 -0.12 7.07
N ASP A 105 -8.74 -0.15 8.33
CA ASP A 105 -8.89 -1.31 9.23
C ASP A 105 -8.93 -0.85 10.68
N ASN A 106 -9.59 -1.61 11.54
CA ASN A 106 -9.58 -1.35 12.98
C ASN A 106 -8.40 -2.09 13.63
N GLY A 107 -7.69 -1.42 14.53
CA GLY A 107 -6.68 -2.09 15.35
C GLY A 107 -7.26 -3.29 16.09
N ASP A 108 -6.55 -4.42 16.06
CA ASP A 108 -6.99 -5.64 16.73
C ASP A 108 -6.91 -5.52 18.26
N GLY A 109 -6.19 -4.52 18.79
CA GLY A 109 -5.86 -4.40 20.21
C GLY A 109 -4.64 -5.23 20.63
N THR A 110 -3.95 -5.85 19.67
CA THR A 110 -2.74 -6.66 19.90
C THR A 110 -1.54 -6.02 19.19
N ILE A 111 -0.56 -5.55 19.95
CA ILE A 111 0.71 -5.00 19.41
C ILE A 111 1.39 -6.04 18.50
N ASN A 112 1.96 -5.58 17.39
CA ASN A 112 2.72 -6.40 16.42
C ASN A 112 1.89 -7.47 15.68
N LYS A 113 0.56 -7.37 15.71
CA LYS A 113 -0.30 -8.24 14.88
C LYS A 113 -0.24 -7.83 13.42
N HIS A 114 -0.07 -8.79 12.53
CA HIS A 114 -0.15 -8.56 11.09
C HIS A 114 -1.62 -8.37 10.68
N GLN A 115 -1.95 -7.17 10.20
CA GLN A 115 -3.28 -6.77 9.77
C GLN A 115 -3.24 -6.29 8.31
N ILE A 116 -4.42 -6.22 7.69
CA ILE A 116 -4.61 -5.75 6.33
C ILE A 116 -5.67 -4.67 6.35
N ALA A 117 -5.33 -3.50 5.82
CA ALA A 117 -6.29 -2.46 5.48
C ALA A 117 -6.66 -2.58 4.01
N GLU A 118 -7.96 -2.57 3.73
CA GLU A 118 -8.53 -2.77 2.41
C GLU A 118 -9.78 -1.90 2.21
N THR A 119 -10.23 -1.74 0.96
CA THR A 119 -11.43 -0.97 0.63
C THR A 119 -11.88 -1.22 -0.83
N ASP A 120 -12.51 -0.21 -1.42
CA ASP A 120 -12.77 0.00 -2.85
C ASP A 120 -11.57 -0.24 -3.79
N VAL A 121 -11.95 -0.58 -5.01
CA VAL A 121 -11.06 -0.98 -6.09
C VAL A 121 -10.61 0.18 -6.96
N ILE A 122 -9.49 -0.01 -7.66
CA ILE A 122 -9.17 0.82 -8.83
C ILE A 122 -9.90 0.22 -10.03
N ASP A 123 -10.75 1.01 -10.69
CA ASP A 123 -11.49 0.58 -11.88
C ASP A 123 -10.51 0.16 -13.00
N GLY A 124 -10.59 -1.12 -13.35
CA GLY A 124 -9.73 -1.72 -14.36
C GLY A 124 -10.24 -1.61 -15.79
N SER A 125 -11.44 -1.05 -16.01
CA SER A 125 -12.16 -1.08 -17.29
C SER A 125 -11.37 -0.54 -18.48
N SER A 126 -10.44 0.38 -18.23
CA SER A 126 -9.60 1.02 -19.25
C SER A 126 -8.14 0.56 -19.26
N LEU A 127 -7.77 -0.36 -18.37
CA LEU A 127 -6.37 -0.77 -18.20
C LEU A 127 -5.92 -1.78 -19.25
N THR A 128 -4.73 -1.54 -19.78
CA THR A 128 -4.04 -2.46 -20.67
C THR A 128 -2.88 -3.16 -19.95
N LEU A 129 -2.26 -4.13 -20.64
CA LEU A 129 -0.98 -4.66 -20.22
C LEU A 129 0.06 -3.52 -20.09
N ALA A 130 1.01 -3.68 -19.17
CA ALA A 130 2.07 -2.72 -18.90
C ALA A 130 1.59 -1.29 -18.52
N SER A 131 0.36 -1.17 -18.01
CA SER A 131 -0.09 0.08 -17.38
C SER A 131 0.81 0.41 -16.20
N LYS A 132 1.21 1.68 -16.08
CA LYS A 132 2.13 2.15 -15.04
C LYS A 132 1.40 3.02 -14.05
N LEU A 133 1.60 2.77 -12.76
CA LEU A 133 1.17 3.63 -11.67
C LEU A 133 2.39 4.32 -11.05
N ILE A 134 2.20 5.59 -10.69
CA ILE A 134 3.09 6.33 -9.78
C ILE A 134 2.26 6.66 -8.56
N CYS A 135 2.76 6.26 -7.39
CA CYS A 135 1.98 6.20 -6.15
C CYS A 135 2.64 6.98 -5.02
N ARG A 136 1.80 7.57 -4.18
CA ARG A 136 2.08 8.04 -2.83
C ARG A 136 1.14 7.28 -1.88
N LEU A 137 1.71 6.57 -0.91
CA LEU A 137 0.97 5.97 0.19
C LEU A 137 1.22 6.79 1.45
N TYR A 138 0.16 7.17 2.15
CA TYR A 138 0.27 8.00 3.36
C TYR A 138 -0.79 7.66 4.40
N ARG A 139 -0.50 7.98 5.65
CA ARG A 139 -1.47 8.05 6.76
C ARG A 139 -1.54 9.51 7.21
N ASP A 140 -2.73 10.03 7.47
CA ASP A 140 -2.93 11.36 8.09
C ASP A 140 -3.53 11.17 9.48
N GLY A 141 -2.66 10.87 10.45
CA GLY A 141 -3.06 10.41 11.78
C GLY A 141 -3.96 11.43 12.50
N GLY A 142 -5.08 10.95 13.05
CA GLY A 142 -6.02 11.78 13.81
C GLY A 142 -6.88 12.71 12.96
N GLN A 143 -6.82 12.60 11.62
CA GLN A 143 -7.68 13.33 10.69
C GLN A 143 -8.80 12.45 10.15
N GLY A 144 -9.98 13.05 9.95
CA GLY A 144 -11.13 12.37 9.36
C GLY A 144 -11.64 11.22 10.23
N THR A 145 -11.56 10.00 9.71
CA THR A 145 -11.99 8.77 10.39
C THR A 145 -10.84 8.00 11.05
N ASP A 146 -9.58 8.39 10.82
CA ASP A 146 -8.42 7.80 11.48
C ASP A 146 -8.46 8.20 12.96
N ASN A 147 -8.81 7.24 13.81
CA ASN A 147 -8.87 7.41 15.26
C ASN A 147 -8.03 6.37 16.01
N LEU A 148 -7.20 5.61 15.30
CA LEU A 148 -6.20 4.73 15.89
C LEU A 148 -5.18 5.59 16.66
N THR A 149 -5.12 5.39 17.97
CA THR A 149 -4.13 6.04 18.83
C THR A 149 -2.80 5.27 18.81
N GLY A 150 -1.73 5.97 18.47
CA GLY A 150 -0.36 5.49 18.35
C GLY A 150 0.06 5.01 16.96
N ASP A 151 1.32 4.60 16.88
CA ASP A 151 1.99 4.31 15.60
C ASP A 151 1.41 3.08 14.89
N ALA A 152 1.36 3.17 13.56
CA ALA A 152 1.06 2.06 12.68
C ALA A 152 2.32 1.69 11.87
N ALA A 153 2.79 0.45 11.99
CA ALA A 153 3.94 -0.04 11.25
C ALA A 153 3.51 -0.45 9.83
N LEU A 154 4.15 0.12 8.80
CA LEU A 154 3.96 -0.32 7.41
C LEU A 154 4.79 -1.58 7.15
N LEU A 155 4.19 -2.63 6.57
CA LEU A 155 4.88 -3.88 6.24
C LEU A 155 5.00 -4.07 4.72
N GLU A 156 3.89 -3.94 4.01
CA GLU A 156 3.84 -4.12 2.56
C GLU A 156 2.63 -3.36 1.99
N PHE A 157 2.77 -2.87 0.76
CA PHE A 157 1.65 -2.51 -0.08
C PHE A 157 1.53 -3.53 -1.20
N ASP A 158 0.34 -4.04 -1.44
CA ASP A 158 0.07 -4.93 -2.57
C ASP A 158 -1.15 -4.48 -3.38
N ILE A 159 -1.22 -5.01 -4.59
CA ILE A 159 -2.39 -4.93 -5.44
C ILE A 159 -2.73 -6.34 -5.87
N HIS A 160 -3.83 -6.84 -5.34
CA HIS A 160 -4.42 -8.11 -5.71
C HIS A 160 -5.19 -7.94 -7.02
N PHE A 161 -4.97 -8.84 -7.98
CA PHE A 161 -5.57 -8.73 -9.31
C PHE A 161 -5.97 -10.10 -9.87
N GLU A 162 -6.99 -10.12 -10.75
CA GLU A 162 -7.36 -11.34 -11.45
C GLU A 162 -6.35 -11.63 -12.55
N GLN A 163 -5.90 -12.88 -12.61
CA GLN A 163 -5.05 -13.41 -13.65
C GLN A 163 -5.82 -14.45 -14.49
N ASP A 164 -5.79 -14.28 -15.81
CA ASP A 164 -6.40 -15.18 -16.80
C ASP A 164 -5.36 -15.96 -17.62
N THR A 165 -4.07 -15.59 -17.54
CA THR A 165 -2.94 -16.25 -18.23
C THR A 165 -1.64 -16.17 -17.42
N ILE A 166 -0.65 -17.04 -17.65
CA ILE A 166 0.67 -17.01 -16.96
C ILE A 166 1.53 -15.79 -17.39
N GLY A 167 1.15 -15.15 -18.49
CA GLY A 167 1.77 -13.97 -19.10
C GLY A 167 0.99 -13.64 -20.36
N SER A 168 1.56 -12.87 -21.27
CA SER A 168 0.90 -12.58 -22.55
C SER A 168 1.54 -13.39 -23.68
N HIS A 169 0.77 -13.69 -24.73
CA HIS A 169 1.24 -14.39 -25.92
C HIS A 169 2.21 -13.54 -26.74
N GLU A 170 1.98 -12.22 -26.79
CA GLU A 170 2.88 -11.24 -27.39
C GLU A 170 3.21 -10.13 -26.39
N GLU A 171 4.15 -9.26 -26.71
CA GLU A 171 4.63 -8.20 -25.81
C GLU A 171 3.49 -7.26 -25.34
N TYR A 172 2.48 -7.01 -26.18
CA TYR A 172 1.40 -6.05 -25.89
C TYR A 172 0.00 -6.60 -26.11
N VAL A 173 -0.12 -7.91 -26.39
CA VAL A 173 -1.38 -8.60 -26.67
C VAL A 173 -1.45 -9.83 -25.80
N LYS A 174 -2.61 -10.04 -25.18
CA LYS A 174 -2.88 -11.18 -24.30
C LYS A 174 -2.58 -12.52 -24.95
#